data_AF-A0ABD3VMJ9-F1
#
_entry.id   AF-A0ABD3VMJ9-F1
#
_cell.length_a   1.000
_cell.length_b   1.000
_cell.length_c   1.000
_cell.angle_alpha   90.00
_cell.angle_beta   90.00
_cell.angle_gamma   90.00
#
_symmetry.space_group_name_H-M   'P 1'
#
loop_
_entity.id
_entity.type
_entity.pdbx_description
1 polymer ?
#
loop_
_entity_poly.entity_id
_entity_poly.type
_entity_poly.pdbx_seq_one_letter_code
_entity_poly.pdbx_strand_id
1 'polypeptide(L)'
;MKEGPTDIMVSNVNDSNHGFFVCAKIQNYKVPLLVDTGASVTIISHKFKEKLSSMEKLHIKPVKLNLVTATGDRRPFLGKCWVDLSLGNQMLRHEVLIANIEQNGILGLDFMTRHAIE
;
A
#
# COMPACT_ATOMS: atom_id res chain seq x y z
N MET A 1 3.06 -21.60 -22.61
CA MET A 1 2.01 -20.64 -22.24
C MET A 1 2.67 -19.27 -22.23
N LYS A 2 2.27 -18.34 -23.09
CA LYS A 2 2.87 -17.00 -23.15
C LYS A 2 2.01 -16.09 -22.26
N GLU A 3 2.62 -15.51 -21.22
CA GLU A 3 1.97 -14.47 -20.43
C GLU A 3 1.69 -13.27 -21.34
N GLY A 4 0.42 -12.88 -21.43
CA GLY A 4 0.01 -11.70 -22.19
C GLY A 4 0.47 -10.41 -21.49
N PRO A 5 0.52 -9.27 -22.21
CA PRO A 5 0.92 -8.00 -21.62
C PRO A 5 0.02 -7.66 -20.44
N THR A 6 0.63 -7.19 -19.35
CA THR A 6 -0.10 -6.66 -18.20
C THR A 6 -0.40 -5.19 -18.48
N ASP A 7 -1.66 -4.85 -18.73
CA ASP A 7 -2.08 -3.45 -18.92
C ASP A 7 -1.93 -2.70 -17.59
N ILE A 8 -1.07 -1.68 -17.57
CA ILE A 8 -0.95 -0.75 -16.43
C ILE A 8 -1.78 0.49 -16.75
N MET A 9 -2.91 0.63 -16.08
CA MET A 9 -3.75 1.82 -16.14
C MET A 9 -3.22 2.89 -15.18
N VAL A 10 -2.72 4.01 -15.72
CA VAL A 10 -2.47 5.24 -14.95
C VAL A 10 -3.77 6.04 -14.94
N SER A 11 -4.59 5.85 -13.91
CA SER A 11 -5.85 6.59 -13.78
C SER A 11 -5.59 7.96 -13.14
N ASN A 12 -5.86 9.05 -13.87
CA ASN A 12 -6.19 10.33 -13.25
C ASN A 12 -7.64 10.23 -12.77
N VAL A 13 -7.84 9.79 -11.52
CA VAL A 13 -9.18 9.72 -10.93
C VAL A 13 -9.59 11.15 -10.63
N ASN A 14 -10.63 11.63 -11.31
CA ASN A 14 -11.19 12.99 -11.23
C ASN A 14 -11.73 13.36 -9.83
N ASP A 15 -10.84 13.43 -8.86
CA ASP A 15 -10.99 14.13 -7.59
C ASP A 15 -9.67 14.87 -7.35
N SER A 16 -9.70 15.95 -6.59
CA SER A 16 -8.61 16.91 -6.30
C SER A 16 -7.32 16.33 -5.68
N ASN A 17 -7.09 15.02 -5.76
CA ASN A 17 -5.90 14.31 -5.28
C ASN A 17 -4.88 14.14 -6.41
N HIS A 18 -3.98 15.11 -6.53
CA HIS A 18 -2.82 15.04 -7.43
C HIS A 18 -1.86 13.94 -6.97
N GLY A 19 -1.96 12.73 -7.54
CA GLY A 19 -1.06 11.62 -7.24
C GLY A 19 -1.17 10.47 -8.23
N PHE A 20 -0.09 9.68 -8.38
CA PHE A 20 -0.11 8.47 -9.19
C PHE A 20 -0.69 7.32 -8.37
N PHE A 21 -1.74 6.68 -8.87
CA PHE A 21 -2.35 5.53 -8.18
C PHE A 21 -2.21 4.27 -9.02
N VAL A 22 -2.02 3.14 -8.33
CA VAL A 22 -2.15 1.82 -8.92
C VAL A 22 -3.31 1.07 -8.26
N CYS A 23 -4.08 0.36 -9.06
CA CYS A 23 -5.13 -0.52 -8.54
C CYS A 23 -4.51 -1.86 -8.14
N ALA A 24 -4.35 -2.06 -6.84
CA ALA A 24 -3.88 -3.32 -6.29
C ALA A 24 -5.07 -4.20 -5.86
N LYS A 25 -4.87 -5.51 -5.82
CA LYS A 25 -5.75 -6.42 -5.11
C LYS A 25 -5.04 -6.89 -3.85
N ILE A 26 -5.60 -6.60 -2.68
CA ILE A 26 -5.13 -7.14 -1.39
C ILE A 26 -6.22 -8.04 -0.87
N GLN A 27 -5.90 -9.33 -0.70
CA GLN A 27 -6.90 -10.38 -0.47
C GLN A 27 -8.01 -10.33 -1.54
N ASN A 28 -9.26 -10.03 -1.16
CA ASN A 28 -10.41 -9.94 -2.07
C ASN A 28 -10.81 -8.50 -2.44
N TYR A 29 -10.03 -7.49 -2.03
CA TYR A 29 -10.36 -6.09 -2.26
C TYR A 29 -9.48 -5.47 -3.34
N LYS A 30 -10.11 -4.92 -4.38
CA LYS A 30 -9.46 -3.96 -5.29
C LYS A 30 -9.37 -2.62 -4.57
N VAL A 31 -8.16 -2.07 -4.47
CA VAL A 31 -7.85 -0.88 -3.69
C VAL A 31 -6.90 0.02 -4.48
N PRO A 32 -7.23 1.30 -4.68
CA PRO A 32 -6.27 2.26 -5.20
C PRO A 32 -5.22 2.58 -4.13
N LEU A 33 -3.95 2.40 -4.47
CA LEU A 33 -2.81 2.75 -3.63
C LEU A 33 -2.05 3.90 -4.27
N LEU A 34 -1.69 4.91 -3.47
CA LEU A 34 -0.86 6.03 -3.92
C LEU A 34 0.57 5.53 -4.10
N VAL A 35 1.19 5.82 -5.22
CA VAL A 35 2.62 5.65 -5.44
C VAL A 35 3.32 6.92 -4.99
N ASP A 36 4.17 6.82 -3.98
CA ASP A 36 4.80 7.97 -3.33
C ASP A 36 6.31 7.73 -3.17
N THR A 37 7.11 8.39 -4.01
CA THR A 37 8.57 8.35 -3.91
C THR A 37 9.11 9.15 -2.72
N GLY A 38 8.27 10.01 -2.10
CA GLY A 38 8.58 10.69 -0.85
C GLY A 38 8.42 9.80 0.39
N ALA A 39 7.73 8.67 0.26
CA ALA A 39 7.55 7.71 1.35
C ALA A 39 8.66 6.65 1.33
N SER A 40 9.43 6.54 2.42
CA SER A 40 10.47 5.50 2.55
C SER A 40 9.90 4.10 2.81
N VAL A 41 8.65 4.01 3.27
CA VAL A 41 8.00 2.77 3.71
C VAL A 41 6.60 2.64 3.13
N THR A 42 6.16 1.40 2.93
CA THR A 42 4.82 1.10 2.42
C THR A 42 3.82 1.01 3.57
N ILE A 43 2.68 1.68 3.40
CA ILE A 43 1.69 1.90 4.46
C ILE A 43 0.30 1.46 3.99
N ILE A 44 -0.43 0.77 4.87
CA ILE A 44 -1.88 0.58 4.75
C ILE A 44 -2.57 1.44 5.80
N SER A 45 -3.68 2.08 5.44
CA SER A 45 -4.45 2.86 6.39
C SER A 45 -5.15 1.99 7.42
N HIS A 46 -5.30 2.50 8.64
CA HIS A 46 -6.05 1.82 9.69
C HIS A 46 -7.47 1.45 9.24
N LYS A 47 -8.17 2.40 8.58
CA LYS A 47 -9.50 2.21 8.03
C LYS A 47 -9.55 1.06 7.03
N PHE A 48 -8.58 0.97 6.13
CA PHE A 48 -8.53 -0.13 5.17
C PHE A 48 -8.18 -1.46 5.85
N LYS A 49 -7.27 -1.44 6.84
CA LYS A 49 -6.96 -2.61 7.66
C LYS A 49 -8.17 -3.16 8.43
N GLU A 50 -9.03 -2.30 8.97
CA GLU A 50 -10.29 -2.73 9.62
C GLU A 50 -11.21 -3.46 8.63
N LYS A 51 -11.32 -2.93 7.40
CA LYS A 51 -12.07 -3.58 6.32
C LYS A 51 -11.48 -4.93 5.90
N LEU A 52 -10.15 -5.09 5.91
CA LEU A 52 -9.51 -6.39 5.66
C LEU A 52 -9.80 -7.39 6.80
N SER A 53 -9.74 -6.91 8.05
CA SER A 53 -9.90 -7.77 9.23
C SER A 53 -11.30 -8.33 9.44
N SER A 54 -12.33 -7.70 8.86
CA SER A 54 -13.69 -8.26 8.88
C SER A 54 -13.83 -9.54 8.05
N MET A 55 -12.91 -9.78 7.09
CA MET A 55 -12.93 -10.95 6.22
C MET A 55 -11.88 -12.00 6.62
N GLU A 56 -10.70 -11.56 7.07
CA GLU A 56 -9.59 -12.46 7.38
C GLU A 56 -8.70 -11.89 8.50
N LYS A 57 -8.23 -12.74 9.42
CA LYS A 57 -7.36 -12.30 10.52
C LYS A 57 -5.97 -11.91 10.02
N LEU A 58 -5.70 -10.62 9.91
CA LEU A 58 -4.34 -10.09 9.74
C LEU A 58 -3.57 -10.20 11.06
N HIS A 59 -2.40 -10.82 11.01
CA HIS A 59 -1.49 -10.94 12.16
C HIS A 59 -0.68 -9.65 12.31
N ILE A 60 -1.20 -8.71 13.08
CA ILE A 60 -0.54 -7.43 13.35
C ILE A 60 0.48 -7.59 14.48
N LYS A 61 1.73 -7.21 14.21
CA LYS A 61 2.79 -7.11 15.21
C LYS A 61 2.94 -5.65 15.65
N PRO A 62 3.07 -5.38 16.96
CA PRO A 62 3.33 -4.03 17.44
C PRO A 62 4.70 -3.53 16.98
N VAL A 63 4.82 -2.22 16.79
CA VAL A 63 6.08 -1.55 16.43
C VAL A 63 6.27 -0.29 17.28
N LYS A 64 7.52 0.10 17.53
CA LYS A 64 7.88 1.36 18.20
C LYS A 64 8.47 2.34 17.20
N LEU A 65 7.68 2.68 16.17
CA LEU A 65 8.07 3.56 15.07
C LEU A 65 7.05 4.68 14.92
N ASN A 66 7.50 5.84 14.43
CA ASN A 66 6.65 6.98 14.11
C ASN A 66 6.67 7.24 12.61
N LEU A 67 5.50 7.52 12.05
CA LEU A 67 5.35 8.19 10.76
C LEU A 67 5.75 9.66 10.94
N VAL A 68 6.62 10.14 10.07
CA VAL A 68 6.99 11.56 9.95
C VAL A 68 6.57 12.03 8.57
N THR A 69 5.67 13.01 8.49
CA THR A 69 5.21 13.56 7.22
C THR A 69 6.17 14.62 6.68
N ALA A 70 5.97 15.05 5.43
CA ALA A 70 6.73 16.14 4.83
C ALA A 70 6.56 17.49 5.57
N THR A 71 5.43 17.69 6.26
CA THR A 71 5.18 18.85 7.13
C THR A 71 5.90 18.78 8.47
N GLY A 72 6.52 17.63 8.79
CA GLY A 72 7.16 17.37 10.08
C GLY A 72 6.21 16.81 11.14
N ASP A 73 4.93 16.59 10.82
CA ASP A 73 3.97 15.99 11.74
C ASP A 73 4.40 14.57 12.09
N ARG A 74 4.29 14.22 13.38
CA ARG A 74 4.69 12.93 13.92
C ARG A 74 3.51 12.19 14.50
N ARG A 75 3.30 10.95 14.06
CA ARG A 75 2.23 10.06 14.55
C ARG A 75 2.76 8.63 14.68
N PRO A 76 2.35 7.86 15.70
CA PRO A 76 2.81 6.48 15.85
C PRO A 76 2.22 5.58 14.75
N PHE A 77 3.00 4.59 14.31
CA PHE A 77 2.45 3.44 13.60
C PHE A 77 1.68 2.55 14.58
N LEU A 78 0.57 1.97 14.13
CA LEU A 78 -0.30 1.10 14.91
C LEU A 78 0.20 -0.36 14.93
N GLY A 79 1.12 -0.70 14.03
CA GLY A 79 1.67 -2.03 13.90
C GLY A 79 2.20 -2.29 12.49
N LYS A 80 2.56 -3.54 12.25
CA LYS A 80 2.97 -4.04 10.94
C LYS A 80 2.42 -5.42 10.67
N CYS A 81 2.19 -5.75 9.41
CA CYS A 81 1.79 -7.10 8.99
C CYS A 81 2.32 -7.40 7.60
N TRP A 82 2.34 -8.70 7.26
CA TRP A 82 2.56 -9.14 5.90
C TRP A 82 1.24 -9.15 5.14
N VAL A 83 1.27 -8.69 3.89
CA VAL A 83 0.14 -8.77 2.97
C VAL A 83 0.59 -9.37 1.64
N ASP A 84 -0.31 -10.12 1.02
CA ASP A 84 -0.18 -10.53 -0.38
C ASP A 84 -0.93 -9.53 -1.24
N LEU A 85 -0.20 -8.87 -2.13
CA LEU A 85 -0.66 -7.77 -2.97
C LEU A 85 -0.50 -8.17 -4.43
N SER A 86 -1.59 -8.14 -5.19
CA SER A 86 -1.55 -8.38 -6.63
C SER A 86 -1.57 -7.07 -7.40
N LEU A 87 -0.60 -6.89 -8.31
CA LEU A 87 -0.55 -5.81 -9.31
C LEU A 87 -0.64 -6.47 -10.68
N GLY A 88 -1.79 -6.32 -11.35
CA GLY A 88 -2.06 -7.08 -12.57
C GLY A 88 -1.94 -8.58 -12.34
N ASN A 89 -1.02 -9.23 -13.05
CA ASN A 89 -0.77 -10.68 -12.96
C ASN A 89 0.29 -11.07 -11.91
N GLN A 90 0.97 -10.10 -11.32
CA GLN A 90 2.04 -10.33 -10.35
C GLN A 90 1.47 -10.37 -8.94
N MET A 91 1.81 -11.40 -8.16
CA MET A 91 1.47 -11.51 -6.74
C MET A 91 2.73 -11.32 -5.90
N LEU A 92 2.73 -10.28 -5.07
CA LEU A 92 3.89 -9.80 -4.33
C LEU A 92 3.57 -9.79 -2.84
N ARG A 93 4.37 -10.53 -2.06
CA ARG A 93 4.29 -10.52 -0.60
C ARG A 93 5.17 -9.41 -0.03
N HIS A 94 4.59 -8.51 0.77
CA HIS A 94 5.31 -7.37 1.32
C HIS A 94 4.89 -7.08 2.77
N GLU A 95 5.83 -6.60 3.60
CA GLU A 95 5.54 -6.17 4.97
C GLU A 95 5.12 -4.70 4.93
N VAL A 96 3.95 -4.38 5.46
CA VAL A 96 3.42 -3.02 5.48
C VAL A 96 3.31 -2.51 6.90
N LEU A 97 3.46 -1.20 7.06
CA LEU A 97 3.15 -0.51 8.31
C LEU A 97 1.69 -0.03 8.29
N ILE A 98 1.07 0.05 9.48
CA ILE A 98 -0.31 0.50 9.63
C ILE A 98 -0.33 1.88 10.28
N ALA A 99 -0.96 2.87 9.65
CA ALA A 99 -1.07 4.22 10.18
C ALA A 99 -2.43 4.87 9.88
N ASN A 100 -2.74 5.97 10.56
CA ASN A 100 -3.89 6.82 10.24
C ASN A 100 -3.51 7.80 9.12
N ILE A 101 -3.82 7.43 7.89
CA ILE A 101 -3.64 8.22 6.65
C ILE A 101 -4.97 8.31 5.90
N GLU A 102 -5.09 9.28 5.00
CA GLU A 102 -6.34 9.54 4.25
C GLU A 102 -6.56 8.54 3.11
N GLN A 103 -5.50 8.20 2.38
CA GLN A 103 -5.52 7.20 1.31
C GLN A 103 -5.76 5.80 1.89
N ASN A 104 -6.19 4.85 1.07
CA ASN A 104 -6.30 3.44 1.53
C ASN A 104 -4.92 2.82 1.82
N GLY A 105 -3.90 3.26 1.08
CA GLY A 105 -2.51 2.89 1.30
C GLY A 105 -1.57 3.66 0.40
N ILE A 106 -0.29 3.58 0.72
CA ILE A 106 0.83 4.23 0.04
C ILE A 106 1.87 3.14 -0.28
N LEU A 107 2.28 3.04 -1.53
CA LEU A 107 3.45 2.28 -1.97
C LEU A 107 4.68 3.19 -1.88
N GLY A 108 5.58 2.86 -0.96
CA GLY A 108 6.82 3.58 -0.73
C GLY A 108 7.99 2.99 -1.50
N LEU A 109 9.16 3.59 -1.31
CA LEU A 109 10.42 3.17 -1.93
C LEU A 109 10.81 1.75 -1.54
N ASP A 110 10.51 1.28 -0.33
CA ASP A 110 10.79 -0.10 0.09
C ASP A 110 10.10 -1.17 -0.78
N PHE A 111 8.87 -0.92 -1.20
CA PHE A 111 8.14 -1.78 -2.12
C PHE A 111 8.68 -1.64 -3.54
N MET A 112 8.83 -0.40 -4.02
CA MET A 112 9.31 -0.13 -5.37
C MET A 112 10.70 -0.70 -5.62
N THR A 113 11.62 -0.58 -4.65
CA THR A 113 12.99 -1.11 -4.75
C THR A 113 13.05 -2.63 -4.62
N ARG A 114 12.26 -3.23 -3.71
CA ARG A 114 12.26 -4.68 -3.51
C ARG A 114 11.71 -5.44 -4.72
N HIS A 115 10.73 -4.86 -5.40
CA HIS A 115 9.99 -5.51 -6.49
C HIS A 115 10.26 -4.87 -7.85
N ALA A 116 11.25 -3.98 -7.95
CA ALA A 116 11.75 -3.52 -9.24
C ALA A 116 12.27 -4.75 -10.02
N ILE A 117 11.80 -4.90 -11.25
CA ILE A 117 12.28 -5.92 -12.18
C ILE A 117 13.30 -5.22 -13.09
N GLU A 118 14.52 -5.74 -13.14
CA GLU A 118 15.52 -5.37 -14.17
C GLU A 118 15.19 -6.00 -15.52
#